data_AF-A0A7S2GHV0-F1
#
_entry.id   AF-A0A7S2GHV0-F1
#
_cell.length_a   1.000
_cell.length_b   1.000
_cell.length_c   1.000
_cell.angle_alpha   90.00
_cell.angle_beta   90.00
_cell.angle_gamma   90.00
#
_symmetry.space_group_name_H-M   'P 1'
#
loop_
_entity.id
_entity.type
_entity.pdbx_description
1 polymer ?
#
loop_
_entity_poly.entity_id
_entity_poly.type
_entity_poly.pdbx_seq_one_letter_code
_entity_poly.pdbx_strand_id
1 'polypeptide(L)'
;NNQSVFPPLCNAGYVGDSYELQSQQSEVCAAPCPDGKICPSAGTIIPVLPPIGYQAAGTGNSNAIPCRDDNGFLGVYCPGDGIYHSVKVGYKTVKAEVNLSFGYVGRNNIGQTLCPQGYYCINGLNHSCPKGTYMPAETPSRDRTAASACQPCAKGSTTQGTAATSKGDCTECKPG
;
A
#
# COMPACT_ATOMS: atom_id res chain seq x y z
N ASN A 1 44.35 26.92 -20.76
CA ASN A 1 43.36 25.85 -20.51
C ASN A 1 42.77 26.03 -19.14
N ASN A 2 41.80 26.93 -19.01
CA ASN A 2 41.06 27.13 -17.76
C ASN A 2 39.75 26.36 -17.91
N GLN A 3 39.76 25.07 -17.59
CA GLN A 3 38.51 24.33 -17.48
C GLN A 3 37.84 24.80 -16.21
N SER A 4 36.73 25.53 -16.36
CA SER A 4 35.83 25.85 -15.26
C SER A 4 35.40 24.53 -14.62
N VAL A 5 36.01 24.19 -13.49
CA VAL A 5 35.56 23.09 -12.64
C VAL A 5 34.30 23.59 -11.95
N PHE A 6 33.18 23.38 -12.63
CA PHE A 6 31.85 23.48 -12.08
C PHE A 6 31.78 22.67 -10.76
N PRO A 7 31.31 23.25 -9.63
CA PRO A 7 31.16 22.50 -8.40
C PRO A 7 30.18 21.35 -8.64
N PRO A 8 30.36 20.22 -7.94
CA PRO A 8 29.50 19.07 -8.12
C PRO A 8 28.06 19.45 -7.78
N LEU A 9 27.13 19.13 -8.68
CA LEU A 9 25.69 19.19 -8.39
C LEU A 9 25.39 18.39 -7.13
N CYS A 10 24.41 18.85 -6.35
CA CYS A 10 23.89 18.08 -5.22
C CYS A 10 23.59 16.64 -5.62
N ASN A 11 24.08 15.68 -4.84
CA ASN A 11 23.81 14.28 -5.09
C ASN A 11 22.31 13.97 -5.03
N ALA A 12 21.89 12.86 -5.65
CA ALA A 12 20.54 12.34 -5.46
C ALA A 12 20.22 12.18 -3.96
N GLY A 13 18.97 12.43 -3.60
CA GLY A 13 18.53 12.52 -2.19
C GLY A 13 18.67 13.90 -1.57
N TYR A 14 19.18 14.90 -2.30
CA TYR A 14 19.26 16.29 -1.84
C TYR A 14 18.57 17.24 -2.82
N VAL A 15 18.07 18.35 -2.29
CA VAL A 15 17.49 19.45 -3.08
C VAL A 15 18.57 20.48 -3.37
N GLY A 16 18.73 20.84 -4.65
CA GLY A 16 19.58 21.96 -5.05
C GLY A 16 18.87 23.32 -4.89
N ASP A 17 19.63 24.41 -4.78
CA ASP A 17 19.07 25.77 -4.85
C ASP A 17 18.97 26.25 -6.31
N SER A 18 17.86 26.92 -6.63
CA SER A 18 17.57 27.57 -7.91
C SER A 18 18.61 28.63 -8.33
N TYR A 19 19.30 29.26 -7.38
CA TYR A 19 20.34 30.26 -7.63
C TYR A 19 21.65 29.62 -8.17
N GLU A 20 21.93 28.37 -7.78
CA GLU A 20 23.22 27.70 -8.00
C GLU A 20 23.35 26.97 -9.35
N LEU A 21 22.24 26.78 -10.10
CA LEU A 21 22.29 26.34 -11.50
C LEU A 21 23.01 27.34 -12.42
N GLN A 22 23.17 28.60 -11.98
CA GLN A 22 23.78 29.68 -12.74
C GLN A 22 25.14 30.13 -12.17
N SER A 23 25.31 30.17 -10.83
CA SER A 23 26.52 30.72 -10.18
C SER A 23 27.63 29.72 -9.93
N GLN A 24 27.29 28.44 -9.70
CA GLN A 24 28.26 27.36 -9.59
C GLN A 24 29.43 27.70 -8.66
N GLN A 25 29.13 28.20 -7.46
CA GLN A 25 30.16 28.74 -6.55
C GLN A 25 30.29 27.98 -5.23
N SER A 26 29.46 26.98 -4.93
CA SER A 26 29.66 26.14 -3.74
C SER A 26 28.95 24.77 -3.84
N GLU A 27 29.30 23.86 -2.93
CA GLU A 27 28.68 22.54 -2.73
C GLU A 27 27.28 22.67 -2.06
N VAL A 28 26.44 23.63 -2.49
CA VAL A 28 25.26 24.03 -1.71
C VAL A 28 24.05 23.18 -2.05
N CYS A 29 23.87 22.12 -1.28
CA CYS A 29 22.56 21.51 -1.13
C CYS A 29 21.73 22.32 -0.16
N ALA A 30 20.56 22.76 -0.62
CA ALA A 30 19.64 23.55 0.19
C ALA A 30 19.18 22.75 1.41
N ALA A 31 18.86 21.47 1.20
CA ALA A 31 18.45 20.53 2.24
C ALA A 31 18.48 19.08 1.73
N PRO A 32 18.46 18.09 2.64
CA PRO A 32 18.01 16.74 2.29
C PRO A 32 16.63 16.75 1.64
N CYS A 33 16.34 15.78 0.77
CA CYS A 33 15.03 15.64 0.17
C CYS A 33 13.95 15.57 1.26
N PRO A 34 12.87 16.35 1.17
CA PRO A 34 11.86 16.39 2.22
C PRO A 34 11.13 15.05 2.37
N ASP A 35 10.62 14.81 3.57
CA ASP A 35 9.82 13.62 3.89
C ASP A 35 8.63 13.45 2.92
N GLY A 36 8.37 12.21 2.53
CA GLY A 36 7.34 11.85 1.55
C GLY A 36 7.70 12.15 0.09
N LYS A 37 8.91 12.64 -0.22
CA LYS A 37 9.33 12.95 -1.59
C LYS A 37 10.65 12.28 -1.96
N ILE A 38 10.90 12.19 -3.27
CA ILE A 38 12.13 11.66 -3.84
C ILE A 38 12.86 12.72 -4.66
N CYS A 39 14.19 12.67 -4.59
CA CYS A 39 15.10 13.52 -5.33
C CYS A 39 16.03 12.62 -6.16
N PRO A 40 15.56 12.16 -7.34
CA PRO A 40 16.11 10.97 -8.02
C PRO A 40 17.45 11.21 -8.71
N SER A 41 17.84 12.46 -8.92
CA SER A 41 19.02 12.78 -9.69
C SER A 41 19.75 13.96 -9.10
N ALA A 42 21.03 14.08 -9.46
CA ALA A 42 21.82 15.19 -9.01
C ALA A 42 21.25 16.52 -9.52
N GLY A 43 21.23 17.55 -8.67
CA GLY A 43 20.64 18.85 -9.01
C GLY A 43 19.12 18.88 -9.05
N THR A 44 18.43 17.92 -8.38
CA THR A 44 16.97 17.99 -8.24
C THR A 44 16.58 19.27 -7.50
N ILE A 45 15.89 20.19 -8.19
CA ILE A 45 15.37 21.42 -7.59
C ILE A 45 13.89 21.30 -7.20
N ILE A 46 13.16 20.35 -7.79
CA ILE A 46 11.75 20.09 -7.50
C ILE A 46 11.62 18.63 -7.05
N PRO A 47 11.51 18.36 -5.74
CA PRO A 47 11.26 17.02 -5.23
C PRO A 47 9.92 16.48 -5.73
N VAL A 48 9.90 15.22 -6.16
CA VAL A 48 8.70 14.59 -6.73
C VAL A 48 8.08 13.61 -5.74
N LEU A 49 6.77 13.39 -5.85
CA LEU A 49 6.09 12.36 -5.06
C LEU A 49 6.47 10.97 -5.57
N PRO A 50 6.56 9.96 -4.69
CA PRO A 50 6.64 8.59 -5.14
C PRO A 50 5.33 8.19 -5.84
N PRO A 51 5.40 7.29 -6.81
CA PRO A 51 4.21 6.76 -7.47
C PRO A 51 3.35 5.92 -6.52
N ILE A 52 2.12 5.65 -6.94
CA ILE A 52 1.20 4.76 -6.22
C ILE A 52 1.87 3.41 -5.92
N GLY A 53 1.65 2.87 -4.73
CA GLY A 53 2.30 1.64 -4.27
C GLY A 53 3.76 1.83 -3.86
N TYR A 54 4.25 3.06 -3.70
CA TYR A 54 5.58 3.38 -3.17
C TYR A 54 5.50 4.48 -2.11
N GLN A 55 6.51 4.52 -1.24
CA GLN A 55 6.68 5.50 -0.17
C GLN A 55 8.10 6.09 -0.18
N ALA A 56 8.28 7.20 0.52
CA ALA A 56 9.57 7.86 0.72
C ALA A 56 9.60 8.42 2.16
N ALA A 57 9.55 7.52 3.14
CA ALA A 57 9.51 7.88 4.56
C ALA A 57 10.89 8.32 5.06
N GLY A 58 10.93 9.42 5.82
CA GLY A 58 12.15 10.08 6.27
C GLY A 58 12.67 11.08 5.24
N THR A 59 13.74 11.80 5.59
CA THR A 59 14.37 12.78 4.69
C THR A 59 15.52 12.14 3.91
N GLY A 60 15.93 12.76 2.80
CA GLY A 60 17.11 12.32 2.04
C GLY A 60 16.84 11.24 0.98
N ASN A 61 15.58 10.96 0.63
CA ASN A 61 15.27 9.87 -0.30
C ASN A 61 15.70 10.18 -1.73
N SER A 62 16.63 9.39 -2.26
CA SER A 62 16.98 9.37 -3.68
C SER A 62 16.06 8.44 -4.49
N ASN A 63 15.39 7.50 -3.82
CA ASN A 63 14.58 6.47 -4.47
C ASN A 63 13.30 6.21 -3.69
N ALA A 64 12.27 5.76 -4.38
CA ALA A 64 11.02 5.34 -3.75
C ALA A 64 11.14 3.89 -3.25
N ILE A 65 10.57 3.61 -2.09
CA ILE A 65 10.55 2.29 -1.47
C ILE A 65 9.21 1.63 -1.81
N PRO A 66 9.19 0.40 -2.34
CA PRO A 66 7.95 -0.34 -2.56
C PRO A 66 7.09 -0.42 -1.30
N CYS A 67 5.81 -0.09 -1.45
CA CYS A 67 4.80 -0.27 -0.42
C CYS A 67 4.32 -1.71 -0.43
N ARG A 68 5.23 -2.61 -0.12
CA ARG A 68 5.02 -4.04 0.03
C ARG A 68 6.03 -4.54 1.04
N ASP A 69 5.99 -5.84 1.32
CA ASP A 69 7.11 -6.49 1.97
C ASP A 69 7.50 -7.78 1.24
N ASP A 70 8.69 -8.24 1.63
CA ASP A 70 9.14 -9.63 1.54
C ASP A 70 9.08 -10.33 2.94
N ASN A 71 8.43 -9.74 3.98
CA ASN A 71 8.38 -10.19 5.40
C ASN A 71 7.36 -9.53 6.41
N GLY A 72 6.23 -8.89 6.04
CA GLY A 72 5.17 -8.47 7.01
C GLY A 72 4.69 -7.01 7.15
N PHE A 73 4.71 -6.17 6.12
CA PHE A 73 3.80 -5.02 5.98
C PHE A 73 2.39 -5.47 5.53
N LEU A 74 1.76 -6.30 6.35
CA LEU A 74 0.34 -6.57 6.26
C LEU A 74 -0.45 -5.35 6.75
N GLY A 75 -1.59 -5.07 6.12
CA GLY A 75 -2.50 -4.04 6.60
C GLY A 75 -2.03 -2.61 6.33
N VAL A 76 -1.19 -2.38 5.32
CA VAL A 76 -0.89 -1.03 4.82
C VAL A 76 -1.09 -0.90 3.31
N TYR A 77 -1.12 0.33 2.83
CA TYR A 77 -1.08 0.70 1.41
C TYR A 77 -0.50 2.10 1.21
N CYS A 78 -0.03 2.39 0.00
CA CYS A 78 0.49 3.71 -0.36
C CYS A 78 -0.26 4.25 -1.57
N PRO A 79 -1.07 5.32 -1.42
CA PRO A 79 -1.85 5.90 -2.51
C PRO A 79 -1.01 6.80 -3.45
N GLY A 80 0.27 7.03 -3.14
CA GLY A 80 1.17 7.89 -3.91
C GLY A 80 1.36 9.30 -3.31
N ASP A 81 1.10 9.46 -2.02
CA ASP A 81 1.26 10.73 -1.29
C ASP A 81 2.56 10.83 -0.47
N GLY A 82 3.46 9.86 -0.63
CA GLY A 82 4.76 9.86 0.06
C GLY A 82 4.86 8.93 1.24
N ILE A 83 3.73 8.56 1.85
CA ILE A 83 3.68 7.83 3.12
C ILE A 83 2.78 6.59 3.02
N TYR A 84 2.98 5.65 3.93
CA TYR A 84 2.09 4.50 4.06
C TYR A 84 0.88 4.85 4.93
N HIS A 85 -0.23 4.17 4.63
CA HIS A 85 -1.49 4.28 5.35
C HIS A 85 -1.90 2.92 5.89
N SER A 86 -2.38 2.87 7.13
CA SER A 86 -2.99 1.67 7.69
C SER A 86 -4.34 1.37 7.01
N VAL A 87 -4.59 0.10 6.75
CA VAL A 87 -5.87 -0.40 6.25
C VAL A 87 -6.90 -0.33 7.37
N LYS A 88 -8.11 0.15 7.04
CA LYS A 88 -9.21 0.28 8.01
C LYS A 88 -9.72 -1.10 8.43
N VAL A 89 -10.29 -1.18 9.62
CA VAL A 89 -10.95 -2.40 10.11
C VAL A 89 -12.05 -2.86 9.14
N GLY A 90 -12.06 -4.15 8.83
CA GLY A 90 -12.99 -4.71 7.83
C GLY A 90 -12.67 -4.37 6.38
N TYR A 91 -11.47 -3.87 6.10
CA TYR A 91 -10.95 -3.67 4.74
C TYR A 91 -9.77 -4.61 4.50
N LYS A 92 -9.54 -4.93 3.22
CA LYS A 92 -8.33 -5.61 2.74
C LYS A 92 -7.47 -4.68 1.89
N THR A 93 -6.19 -4.97 1.85
CA THR A 93 -5.25 -4.29 0.94
C THR A 93 -5.55 -4.66 -0.51
N VAL A 94 -5.48 -3.66 -1.39
CA VAL A 94 -5.53 -3.84 -2.85
C VAL A 94 -4.10 -3.83 -3.38
N LYS A 95 -3.77 -4.87 -4.14
CA LYS A 95 -2.46 -5.01 -4.79
C LYS A 95 -2.60 -4.81 -6.30
N ALA A 96 -1.69 -4.05 -6.88
CA ALA A 96 -1.61 -3.90 -8.34
C ALA A 96 -0.16 -3.93 -8.80
N GLU A 97 0.03 -4.34 -10.04
CA GLU A 97 1.30 -4.18 -10.73
C GLU A 97 1.51 -2.70 -11.03
N VAL A 98 2.60 -2.16 -10.52
CA VAL A 98 3.01 -0.80 -10.79
C VAL A 98 4.20 -0.88 -11.74
N ASN A 99 3.98 -0.48 -12.99
CA ASN A 99 5.03 -0.37 -14.00
C ASN A 99 5.54 1.07 -13.99
N LEU A 100 6.81 1.26 -13.62
CA LEU A 100 7.41 2.59 -13.58
C LEU A 100 8.49 2.70 -14.66
N SER A 101 8.50 3.85 -15.33
CA SER A 101 9.47 4.20 -16.39
C SER A 101 10.94 4.18 -15.91
N PHE A 102 11.17 4.11 -14.60
CA PHE A 102 12.49 4.11 -13.96
C PHE A 102 12.97 2.72 -13.50
N GLY A 103 12.38 1.63 -14.01
CA GLY A 103 12.87 0.25 -13.77
C GLY A 103 12.34 -0.43 -12.50
N TYR A 104 11.39 0.19 -11.81
CA TYR A 104 10.69 -0.45 -10.70
C TYR A 104 9.49 -1.23 -11.24
N VAL A 105 9.51 -2.55 -11.06
CA VAL A 105 8.40 -3.45 -11.40
C VAL A 105 8.06 -4.27 -10.16
N GLY A 106 6.78 -4.25 -9.79
CA GLY A 106 6.35 -4.93 -8.57
C GLY A 106 4.85 -4.89 -8.35
N ARG A 107 4.32 -5.98 -7.77
CA ARG A 107 2.96 -5.99 -7.24
C ARG A 107 2.98 -5.35 -5.84
N ASN A 108 2.52 -4.11 -5.74
CA ASN A 108 2.58 -3.31 -4.51
C ASN A 108 1.19 -3.04 -3.93
N ASN A 109 1.14 -2.65 -2.65
CA ASN A 109 -0.09 -2.27 -1.95
C ASN A 109 -0.48 -0.83 -2.34
N ILE A 110 -1.47 -0.70 -3.21
CA ILE A 110 -1.87 0.58 -3.80
C ILE A 110 -3.10 1.22 -3.14
N GLY A 111 -3.86 0.43 -2.39
CA GLY A 111 -5.15 0.87 -1.86
C GLY A 111 -5.72 -0.07 -0.82
N GLN A 112 -6.96 0.20 -0.45
CA GLN A 112 -7.79 -0.69 0.37
C GLN A 112 -9.19 -0.82 -0.23
N THR A 113 -9.85 -1.95 0.01
CA THR A 113 -11.25 -2.19 -0.38
C THR A 113 -11.98 -2.89 0.75
N LEU A 114 -13.30 -2.72 0.81
CA LEU A 114 -14.15 -3.40 1.79
C LEU A 114 -13.92 -4.92 1.71
N CYS A 115 -13.93 -5.58 2.87
CA CYS A 115 -13.83 -7.04 2.90
C CYS A 115 -14.99 -7.66 2.12
N PRO A 116 -14.75 -8.59 1.18
CA PRO A 116 -15.81 -9.16 0.34
C PRO A 116 -16.81 -9.98 1.16
N GLN A 117 -18.01 -10.17 0.60
CA GLN A 117 -18.99 -11.13 1.15
C GLN A 117 -18.38 -12.54 1.25
N GLY A 118 -18.77 -13.28 2.27
CA GLY A 118 -18.17 -14.56 2.65
C GLY A 118 -16.81 -14.46 3.36
N TYR A 119 -16.29 -13.25 3.60
CA TYR A 119 -15.01 -13.05 4.26
C TYR A 119 -15.09 -12.03 5.39
N TYR A 120 -14.17 -12.17 6.34
CA TYR A 120 -13.81 -11.14 7.31
C TYR A 120 -12.34 -10.77 7.07
N CYS A 121 -11.94 -9.56 7.48
CA CYS A 121 -10.61 -9.04 7.18
C CYS A 121 -9.85 -8.65 8.45
N ILE A 122 -8.63 -9.18 8.58
CA ILE A 122 -7.70 -8.92 9.68
C ILE A 122 -6.39 -8.47 9.06
N ASN A 123 -5.84 -7.35 9.54
CA ASN A 123 -4.57 -6.79 9.06
C ASN A 123 -4.49 -6.68 7.53
N GLY A 124 -5.56 -6.20 6.89
CA GLY A 124 -5.62 -6.05 5.44
C GLY A 124 -5.69 -7.35 4.63
N LEU A 125 -5.83 -8.51 5.27
CA LEU A 125 -6.01 -9.80 4.61
C LEU A 125 -7.44 -10.29 4.80
N ASN A 126 -8.03 -10.88 3.76
CA ASN A 126 -9.33 -11.52 3.83
C ASN A 126 -9.22 -13.00 4.21
N HIS A 127 -10.08 -13.43 5.11
CA HIS A 127 -10.19 -14.78 5.61
C HIS A 127 -11.59 -15.31 5.35
N SER A 128 -11.68 -16.51 4.80
CA SER A 128 -12.97 -17.14 4.50
C SER A 128 -13.77 -17.39 5.77
N CYS A 129 -15.07 -17.12 5.74
CA CYS A 129 -15.97 -17.60 6.78
C CYS A 129 -15.92 -19.13 6.86
N PRO A 130 -15.84 -19.72 8.06
CA PRO A 130 -15.75 -21.16 8.23
C PRO A 130 -17.03 -21.86 7.75
N LYS A 131 -16.91 -23.16 7.48
CA LYS A 131 -18.05 -24.01 7.11
C LYS A 131 -19.16 -23.90 8.17
N GLY A 132 -20.42 -23.83 7.71
CA GLY A 132 -21.59 -23.64 8.57
C GLY A 132 -21.86 -22.19 8.94
N THR A 133 -21.09 -21.24 8.40
CA THR A 133 -21.31 -19.81 8.59
C THR A 133 -21.22 -19.06 7.26
N TYR A 134 -21.83 -17.88 7.18
CA TYR A 134 -21.82 -17.02 5.98
C TYR A 134 -21.66 -15.54 6.34
N MET A 135 -21.27 -14.71 5.37
CA MET A 135 -21.15 -13.26 5.55
C MET A 135 -21.81 -12.50 4.39
N PRO A 136 -22.98 -11.87 4.62
CA PRO A 136 -23.67 -11.08 3.61
C PRO A 136 -22.93 -9.83 3.15
N ALA A 137 -23.33 -9.30 1.99
CA ALA A 137 -22.79 -8.07 1.42
C ALA A 137 -23.21 -6.81 2.21
N GLU A 138 -24.31 -6.88 2.94
CA GLU A 138 -24.87 -5.82 3.77
C GLU A 138 -24.21 -5.71 5.16
N THR A 139 -23.38 -6.69 5.57
CA THR A 139 -22.68 -6.62 6.87
C THR A 139 -21.78 -5.37 6.89
N PRO A 140 -21.91 -4.48 7.89
CA PRO A 140 -21.08 -3.28 7.99
C PRO A 140 -19.59 -3.61 8.10
N SER A 141 -18.73 -2.73 7.58
CA SER A 141 -17.27 -2.94 7.60
C SER A 141 -16.72 -3.21 9.00
N ARG A 142 -17.16 -2.45 10.01
CA ARG A 142 -16.76 -2.63 11.42
C ARG A 142 -17.02 -4.02 11.97
N ASP A 143 -18.00 -4.72 11.41
CA ASP A 143 -18.38 -6.06 11.84
C ASP A 143 -17.61 -7.14 11.06
N ARG A 144 -16.98 -6.83 9.91
CA ARG A 144 -16.20 -7.80 9.12
C ARG A 144 -14.76 -8.01 9.63
N THR A 145 -14.58 -8.15 10.94
CA THR A 145 -13.26 -8.07 11.57
C THR A 145 -12.77 -9.40 12.16
N ALA A 146 -13.63 -10.42 12.27
CA ALA A 146 -13.26 -11.72 12.79
C ALA A 146 -14.20 -12.83 12.29
N ALA A 147 -13.79 -14.09 12.47
CA ALA A 147 -14.62 -15.25 12.15
C ALA A 147 -15.94 -15.28 12.92
N SER A 148 -15.97 -14.72 14.13
CA SER A 148 -17.18 -14.62 14.97
C SER A 148 -18.26 -13.73 14.37
N ALA A 149 -17.93 -12.86 13.41
CA ALA A 149 -18.91 -12.05 12.73
C ALA A 149 -19.65 -12.78 11.59
N CYS A 150 -19.14 -13.95 11.18
CA CYS A 150 -19.82 -14.81 10.23
C CYS A 150 -21.11 -15.34 10.88
N GLN A 151 -22.23 -15.13 10.21
CA GLN A 151 -23.55 -15.53 10.67
C GLN A 151 -23.69 -17.05 10.57
N PRO A 152 -24.16 -17.75 11.63
CA PRO A 152 -24.34 -19.19 11.58
C PRO A 152 -25.52 -19.59 10.70
N CYS A 153 -25.40 -20.76 10.07
CA CYS A 153 -26.56 -21.44 9.47
C CYS A 153 -27.58 -21.84 10.55
N ALA A 154 -28.83 -22.04 10.13
CA ALA A 154 -29.86 -22.55 11.03
C ALA A 154 -29.52 -23.97 11.51
N LYS A 155 -30.02 -24.35 12.69
CA LYS A 155 -29.83 -25.70 13.25
C LYS A 155 -30.29 -26.75 12.24
N GLY A 156 -29.46 -27.77 12.01
CA GLY A 156 -29.74 -28.84 11.03
C GLY A 156 -29.35 -28.49 9.59
N SER A 157 -28.73 -27.33 9.35
CA SER A 157 -28.19 -26.94 8.04
C SER A 157 -26.72 -26.57 8.10
N THR A 158 -26.01 -26.69 6.98
CA THR A 158 -24.59 -26.36 6.84
C THR A 158 -24.31 -25.85 5.44
N THR A 159 -23.20 -25.13 5.27
CA THR A 159 -22.71 -24.74 3.93
C THR A 159 -21.91 -25.87 3.31
N GLN A 160 -21.88 -25.96 1.99
CA GLN A 160 -21.09 -26.97 1.27
C GLN A 160 -19.58 -26.81 1.54
N GLY A 161 -19.11 -25.56 1.72
CA GLY A 161 -17.71 -25.22 1.96
C GLY A 161 -17.54 -23.96 2.81
N THR A 162 -16.37 -23.33 2.72
CA THR A 162 -16.05 -22.05 3.35
C THR A 162 -16.48 -20.87 2.46
N ALA A 163 -16.39 -19.66 2.99
CA ALA A 163 -16.70 -18.41 2.30
C ALA A 163 -18.13 -18.29 1.75
N ALA A 164 -19.10 -18.92 2.41
CA ALA A 164 -20.50 -18.75 2.06
C ALA A 164 -20.93 -17.28 2.24
N THR A 165 -21.76 -16.81 1.33
CA THR A 165 -22.06 -15.39 1.15
C THR A 165 -23.44 -15.04 1.67
N SER A 166 -24.32 -16.02 1.82
CA SER A 166 -25.70 -15.77 2.25
C SER A 166 -26.29 -16.96 3.00
N LYS A 167 -27.45 -16.73 3.63
CA LYS A 167 -28.26 -17.80 4.22
C LYS A 167 -28.70 -18.85 3.19
N GLY A 168 -28.84 -18.46 1.91
CA GLY A 168 -29.21 -19.39 0.82
C GLY A 168 -28.16 -20.46 0.54
N ASP A 169 -26.91 -20.23 0.97
CA ASP A 169 -25.82 -21.20 0.84
C ASP A 169 -25.89 -22.30 1.93
N CYS A 170 -26.79 -22.17 2.92
CA CYS A 170 -27.03 -23.18 3.95
C CYS A 170 -28.03 -24.23 3.44
N THR A 171 -27.59 -25.47 3.36
CA THR A 171 -28.41 -26.62 2.96
C THR A 171 -28.66 -27.55 4.14
N GLU A 172 -29.84 -28.18 4.21
CA GLU A 172 -30.13 -29.18 5.24
C GLU A 172 -29.13 -30.34 5.21
N CYS A 173 -28.72 -30.78 6.40
CA CYS A 173 -27.89 -31.96 6.56
C CYS A 173 -28.71 -33.18 6.16
N LYS A 174 -28.37 -33.83 5.04
CA LYS A 174 -28.94 -35.13 4.71
C LYS A 174 -28.40 -36.19 5.69
N PRO A 175 -29.25 -37.02 6.32
CA PRO A 175 -28.77 -38.19 7.04
C PRO A 175 -28.05 -39.10 6.04
N GLY A 176 -26.82 -39.48 6.38
CA GLY A 176 -26.00 -40.44 5.63
C GLY A 176 -26.32 -41.88 5.97
#